data_AF-A0A389MII0-F1
#
_entry.id   AF-A0A389MII0-F1
#
_cell.length_a   1.000
_cell.length_b   1.000
_cell.length_c   1.000
_cell.angle_alpha   90.00
_cell.angle_beta   90.00
_cell.angle_gamma   90.00
#
_symmetry.space_group_name_H-M   'P 1'
#
loop_
_entity.id
_entity.type
_entity.pdbx_description
1 polymer ?
#
loop_
_entity_poly.entity_id
_entity_poly.type
_entity_poly.pdbx_seq_one_letter_code
_entity_poly.pdbx_strand_id
1 'polypeptide(L)'
;MRVNQTATLPANLAEKIAHLGEALVRLRHARRVKQSEAALRSGISRATAQRLEKGDPGVALGVLIRYLDAIAPGMSLFKLLSGDDPSLFALDARLRSQRVRDLTATELKELNF
;
A
#
# COMPACT_ATOMS: atom_id res chain seq x y z
N MET A 1 -8.72 29.58 -10.13
CA MET A 1 -7.83 28.77 -10.98
C MET A 1 -7.72 27.37 -10.37
N ARG A 2 -7.88 26.29 -11.15
CA ARG A 2 -7.72 24.91 -10.64
C ARG A 2 -6.23 24.57 -10.61
N VAL A 3 -5.66 24.39 -9.42
CA VAL A 3 -4.26 24.00 -9.24
C VAL A 3 -4.09 22.52 -9.55
N ASN A 4 -3.08 22.18 -10.36
CA ASN A 4 -2.68 20.79 -10.56
C ASN A 4 -1.82 20.35 -9.36
N GLN A 5 -2.47 19.74 -8.37
CA GLN A 5 -1.84 19.34 -7.12
C GLN A 5 -0.56 18.50 -7.33
N THR A 6 -0.56 17.61 -8.31
CA THR A 6 0.61 16.76 -8.62
C THR A 6 1.79 17.56 -9.16
N ALA A 7 1.52 18.57 -10.01
CA ALA A 7 2.56 19.39 -10.62
C ALA A 7 3.13 20.44 -9.64
N THR A 8 2.40 20.76 -8.58
CA THR A 8 2.79 21.80 -7.61
C THR A 8 3.51 21.22 -6.39
N LEU A 9 3.53 19.89 -6.21
CA LEU A 9 4.17 19.26 -5.06
C LEU A 9 5.68 19.05 -5.28
N PRO A 10 6.55 19.55 -4.38
CA PRO A 10 7.95 19.16 -4.33
C PRO A 10 8.12 17.64 -4.16
N ALA A 11 9.23 17.10 -4.68
CA ALA A 11 9.49 15.65 -4.72
C ALA A 11 9.39 14.99 -3.33
N ASN A 12 10.00 15.60 -2.30
CA ASN A 12 9.97 15.08 -0.93
C ASN A 12 8.55 15.02 -0.33
N LEU A 13 7.63 15.89 -0.75
CA LEU A 13 6.23 15.83 -0.33
C LEU A 13 5.44 14.81 -1.16
N ALA A 14 5.75 14.68 -2.46
CA ALA A 14 5.17 13.67 -3.32
C ALA A 14 5.49 12.25 -2.82
N GLU A 15 6.72 12.01 -2.37
CA GLU A 15 7.14 10.74 -1.77
C GLU A 15 6.30 10.38 -0.54
N LYS A 16 6.02 11.35 0.34
CA LYS A 16 5.17 11.11 1.53
C LYS A 16 3.76 10.65 1.16
N ILE A 17 3.20 11.18 0.08
CA ILE A 17 1.87 10.79 -0.40
C ILE A 17 1.92 9.45 -1.14
N ALA A 18 2.98 9.18 -1.89
CA ALA A 18 3.22 7.88 -2.50
C ALA A 18 3.29 6.76 -1.44
N HIS A 19 4.00 7.00 -0.33
CA HIS A 19 4.08 6.07 0.81
C HIS A 19 2.69 5.76 1.40
N LEU A 20 1.81 6.75 1.49
CA LEU A 20 0.44 6.56 1.97
C LEU A 20 -0.38 5.67 1.01
N GLY A 21 -0.23 5.88 -0.30
CA GLY A 21 -0.82 5.01 -1.33
C GLY A 21 -0.30 3.58 -1.23
N GLU A 22 1.01 3.40 -1.07
CA GLU A 22 1.64 2.09 -0.91
C GLU A 22 1.17 1.37 0.37
N ALA A 23 1.02 2.08 1.49
CA ALA A 23 0.48 1.50 2.71
C ALA A 23 -0.93 0.92 2.51
N LEU A 24 -1.80 1.64 1.80
CA LEU A 24 -3.14 1.14 1.43
C LEU A 24 -3.06 -0.10 0.55
N VAL A 25 -2.17 -0.11 -0.44
CA VAL A 25 -1.93 -1.26 -1.33
C VAL A 25 -1.49 -2.48 -0.52
N ARG A 26 -0.48 -2.31 0.35
CA ARG A 26 0.02 -3.37 1.22
C ARG A 26 -1.07 -3.94 2.11
N LEU A 27 -1.82 -3.07 2.81
CA LEU A 27 -2.93 -3.50 3.65
C LEU A 27 -3.99 -4.25 2.84
N ARG A 28 -4.37 -3.72 1.67
CA ARG A 28 -5.34 -4.34 0.77
C ARG A 28 -4.90 -5.75 0.36
N HIS A 29 -3.63 -5.92 -0.01
CA HIS A 29 -3.08 -7.22 -0.38
C HIS A 29 -3.00 -8.17 0.82
N ALA A 30 -2.59 -7.69 1.99
CA ALA A 30 -2.57 -8.46 3.23
C ALA A 30 -3.95 -9.00 3.61
N ARG A 31 -4.99 -8.17 3.42
CA ARG A 31 -6.41 -8.51 3.63
C ARG A 31 -7.05 -9.25 2.45
N ARG A 32 -6.31 -9.51 1.36
CA ARG A 32 -6.77 -10.18 0.12
C ARG A 32 -7.97 -9.51 -0.55
N VAL A 33 -8.12 -8.20 -0.42
CA VAL A 33 -9.21 -7.44 -1.03
C VAL A 33 -8.81 -7.00 -2.45
N LYS A 34 -9.70 -7.14 -3.42
CA LYS A 34 -9.43 -6.62 -4.79
C LYS A 34 -9.62 -5.11 -4.82
N GLN A 35 -8.81 -4.38 -5.58
CA GLN A 35 -8.95 -2.92 -5.74
C GLN A 35 -10.36 -2.53 -6.22
N SER A 36 -10.92 -3.28 -7.17
CA SER A 36 -12.29 -3.05 -7.67
C SER A 36 -13.36 -3.22 -6.59
N GLU A 37 -13.15 -4.14 -5.66
CA GLU A 37 -14.06 -4.42 -4.57
C GLU A 37 -13.98 -3.34 -3.48
N ALA A 38 -12.76 -2.93 -3.09
CA ALA A 38 -12.55 -1.79 -2.20
C ALA A 38 -13.14 -0.49 -2.80
N ALA A 39 -12.99 -0.29 -4.11
CA ALA A 39 -13.56 0.86 -4.81
C ALA A 39 -15.09 0.86 -4.73
N LEU A 40 -15.73 -0.28 -5.04
CA LEU A 40 -17.17 -0.44 -4.96
C LEU A 40 -17.69 -0.19 -3.54
N ARG A 41 -17.07 -0.81 -2.54
CA ARG A 41 -17.46 -0.69 -1.12
C ARG A 41 -17.30 0.73 -0.56
N SER A 42 -16.33 1.50 -1.06
CA SER A 42 -16.09 2.89 -0.65
C SER A 42 -16.86 3.93 -1.47
N GLY A 43 -17.66 3.48 -2.44
CA GLY A 43 -18.49 4.33 -3.29
C GLY A 43 -17.68 5.20 -4.25
N ILE A 44 -16.54 4.71 -4.75
CA ILE A 44 -15.68 5.44 -5.69
C ILE A 44 -15.44 4.66 -6.98
N SER A 45 -15.07 5.39 -8.05
CA SER A 45 -14.69 4.74 -9.30
C SER A 45 -13.37 3.96 -9.14
N ARG A 46 -13.18 2.93 -9.97
CA ARG A 46 -11.89 2.20 -10.05
C ARG A 46 -10.73 3.14 -10.41
N ALA A 47 -10.97 4.15 -11.24
CA ALA A 47 -9.96 5.15 -11.59
C ALA A 47 -9.54 5.99 -10.37
N THR A 48 -10.49 6.34 -9.50
CA THR A 48 -10.20 7.05 -8.24
C THR A 48 -9.38 6.17 -7.29
N ALA A 49 -9.74 4.89 -7.15
CA ALA A 49 -8.98 3.94 -6.34
C ALA A 49 -7.55 3.75 -6.88
N GLN A 50 -7.37 3.67 -8.20
CA GLN A 50 -6.05 3.59 -8.82
C GLN A 50 -5.21 4.84 -8.54
N ARG A 51 -5.80 6.04 -8.63
CA ARG A 51 -5.12 7.31 -8.30
C ARG A 51 -4.73 7.36 -6.83
N LEU A 52 -5.63 6.95 -5.94
CA LEU A 52 -5.37 6.88 -4.50
C LEU A 52 -4.20 5.95 -4.18
N GLU A 53 -4.20 4.74 -4.74
CA GLU A 53 -3.12 3.75 -4.53
C GLU A 53 -1.78 4.18 -5.15
N LYS A 54 -1.80 5.08 -6.14
CA LYS A 54 -0.60 5.72 -6.69
C LYS A 54 -0.10 6.93 -5.88
N GLY A 55 -0.82 7.32 -4.83
CA GLY A 55 -0.49 8.52 -4.05
C GLY A 55 -0.77 9.83 -4.78
N ASP A 56 -1.89 9.92 -5.50
CA ASP A 56 -2.30 11.17 -6.16
C ASP A 56 -2.77 12.22 -5.12
N PRO A 57 -2.09 13.38 -4.99
CA PRO A 57 -2.43 14.42 -4.01
C PRO A 57 -3.77 15.11 -4.27
N GLY A 58 -4.33 14.96 -5.47
CA GLY A 58 -5.63 15.51 -5.83
C GLY A 58 -6.81 14.65 -5.39
N VAL A 59 -6.58 13.49 -4.76
CA VAL A 59 -7.64 12.66 -4.18
C VAL A 59 -8.01 13.18 -2.79
N ALA A 60 -9.30 13.40 -2.55
CA ALA A 60 -9.79 13.97 -1.30
C ALA A 60 -9.54 13.05 -0.10
N LEU A 61 -9.20 13.63 1.06
CA LEU A 61 -8.97 12.87 2.30
C LEU A 61 -10.18 12.02 2.72
N GLY A 62 -11.41 12.51 2.51
CA GLY A 62 -12.62 11.74 2.80
C GLY A 62 -12.77 10.48 1.93
N VAL A 63 -12.24 10.48 0.70
CA VAL A 63 -12.17 9.28 -0.15
C VAL A 63 -11.16 8.29 0.44
N LEU A 64 -10.01 8.78 0.89
CA LEU A 64 -8.99 7.96 1.52
C LEU A 64 -9.53 7.21 2.75
N ILE A 65 -10.23 7.92 3.64
CA ILE A 65 -10.77 7.32 4.87
C ILE A 65 -11.83 6.26 4.56
N ARG A 66 -12.76 6.52 3.61
CA ARG A 66 -13.74 5.49 3.18
C ARG A 66 -13.08 4.30 2.50
N TYR A 67 -12.02 4.52 1.73
CA TYR A 67 -11.28 3.44 1.07
C TYR A 67 -10.54 2.58 2.08
N LEU A 68 -9.93 3.19 3.11
CA LEU A 68 -9.32 2.48 4.23
C LEU A 68 -10.34 1.61 4.96
N ASP A 69 -11.49 2.18 5.34
CA ASP A 69 -12.55 1.44 6.06
C ASP A 69 -13.12 0.29 5.20
N ALA A 70 -13.24 0.48 3.89
CA ALA A 70 -13.66 -0.56 2.95
C ALA A 70 -12.67 -1.75 2.84
N ILE A 71 -11.38 -1.51 3.12
CA ILE A 71 -10.34 -2.54 3.14
C ILE A 71 -10.27 -3.22 4.52
N ALA A 72 -10.29 -2.42 5.59
CA ALA A 72 -10.14 -2.86 6.97
C ALA A 72 -11.08 -2.02 7.87
N PRO A 73 -12.31 -2.49 8.11
CA PRO A 73 -13.28 -1.76 8.93
C PRO A 73 -12.72 -1.43 10.32
N GLY A 74 -12.89 -0.17 10.74
CA GLY A 74 -12.39 0.31 12.04
C GLY A 74 -10.87 0.52 12.13
N MET A 75 -10.12 0.33 11.03
CA MET A 75 -8.70 0.71 10.99
C MET A 75 -8.54 2.23 10.97
N SER A 76 -7.71 2.77 11.87
CA SER A 76 -7.36 4.18 11.84
C SER A 76 -6.20 4.44 10.88
N LEU A 77 -6.12 5.68 10.38
CA LEU A 77 -5.00 6.14 9.55
C LEU A 77 -3.66 6.02 10.30
N PHE A 78 -3.66 6.29 11.61
CA PHE A 78 -2.47 6.11 12.45
C PHE A 78 -1.99 4.65 12.44
N LYS A 79 -2.88 3.69 12.69
CA LYS A 79 -2.52 2.26 12.69
C LYS A 79 -2.03 1.77 11.33
N LEU A 80 -2.67 2.23 10.24
CA LEU A 80 -2.21 1.95 8.87
C LEU A 80 -0.74 2.37 8.69
N LEU A 81 -0.41 3.61 9.08
CA LEU A 81 0.92 4.18 8.88
C LEU A 81 1.97 3.62 9.84
N SER A 82 1.56 3.18 11.04
CA SER A 82 2.42 2.47 11.99
C SER A 82 2.67 1.01 11.61
N GLY A 83 1.97 0.47 10.60
CA GLY A 83 2.05 -0.95 10.23
C GLY A 83 1.40 -1.88 11.26
N ASP A 84 0.50 -1.36 12.10
CA ASP A 84 -0.14 -2.08 13.21
C ASP A 84 -1.38 -2.85 12.72
N ASP A 85 -1.15 -3.89 11.92
CA ASP A 85 -2.17 -4.84 11.45
C ASP A 85 -1.63 -6.28 11.44
N PRO A 86 -2.27 -7.24 12.14
CA PRO A 86 -1.86 -8.65 12.14
C PRO A 86 -1.67 -9.27 10.75
N SER A 87 -2.44 -8.82 9.76
CA SER A 87 -2.38 -9.31 8.39
C SER A 87 -1.12 -8.82 7.67
N LEU A 88 -0.59 -7.64 8.02
CA LEU A 88 0.67 -7.15 7.49
C LEU A 88 1.82 -8.03 7.98
N PHE A 89 1.84 -8.40 9.26
CA PHE A 89 2.83 -9.35 9.80
C PHE A 89 2.72 -10.73 9.12
N ALA A 90 1.51 -11.24 8.92
CA ALA A 90 1.30 -12.51 8.22
C ALA A 90 1.72 -12.44 6.73
N LEU A 91 1.50 -11.29 6.07
CA LEU A 91 1.97 -11.06 4.71
C LEU A 91 3.49 -11.02 4.67
N ASP A 92 4.14 -10.30 5.58
CA ASP A 92 5.61 -10.23 5.67
C ASP A 92 6.23 -11.60 5.94
N ALA A 93 5.63 -12.40 6.83
CA ALA A 93 6.05 -13.77 7.07
C ALA A 93 5.95 -14.63 5.80
N ARG A 94 4.85 -14.50 5.04
CA ARG A 94 4.65 -15.21 3.78
C ARG A 94 5.61 -14.75 2.68
N LEU A 95 5.88 -13.44 2.59
CA LEU A 95 6.84 -12.89 1.63
C LEU A 95 8.26 -13.37 1.94
N ARG A 96 8.65 -13.37 3.23
CA ARG A 96 9.92 -13.94 3.71
C ARG A 96 10.02 -15.43 3.42
N SER A 97 8.93 -16.18 3.55
CA SER A 97 8.91 -17.62 3.25
C SER A 97 8.87 -17.93 1.75
N GLN A 98 8.59 -16.96 0.87
CA GLN A 98 8.31 -17.23 -0.55
C GLN A 98 9.52 -17.14 -1.50
N ARG A 99 10.77 -17.04 -1.04
CA ARG A 99 11.96 -17.42 -1.83
C ARG A 99 13.25 -17.46 -1.01
N VAL A 100 13.66 -18.67 -0.65
CA VAL A 100 15.09 -19.05 -0.66
C VAL A 100 15.20 -20.16 -1.68
N ARG A 101 15.94 -19.90 -2.77
CA ARG A 101 16.49 -20.97 -3.58
C ARG A 101 17.72 -21.47 -2.82
N ASP A 102 17.85 -22.78 -2.68
CA ASP A 102 19.05 -23.37 -2.11
C ASP A 102 20.28 -22.88 -2.87
N LEU A 103 21.31 -22.46 -2.12
CA LEU A 103 22.60 -22.12 -2.70
C LEU A 103 23.10 -23.32 -3.49
N THR A 104 23.58 -23.07 -4.72
CA THR A 104 24.26 -24.11 -5.48
C THR A 104 25.56 -24.50 -4.78
N ALA A 105 26.05 -25.72 -5.04
CA ALA A 105 27.28 -26.21 -4.42
C ALA A 105 28.49 -25.27 -4.64
N THR A 106 28.48 -24.50 -5.72
CA THR A 106 29.48 -23.47 -6.04
C THR A 106 29.37 -22.26 -5.12
N GLU A 107 28.17 -21.71 -4.96
CA GLU A 107 27.90 -20.55 -4.10
C GLU A 107 28.10 -20.87 -2.61
N LEU A 108 27.81 -22.11 -2.20
CA LEU A 108 28.08 -22.59 -0.84
C LEU A 108 29.59 -22.67 -0.54
N LYS A 109 30.42 -22.89 -1.57
CA LYS A 109 31.87 -23.01 -1.44
C LYS A 109 32.56 -21.65 -1.35
N GLU A 110 31.98 -20.62 -1.96
CA GLU A 110 32.45 -19.23 -1.89
C GLU A 110 32.09 -18.51 -0.57
N LEU A 111 31.13 -19.04 0.17
CA LEU A 111 30.69 -18.49 1.47
C LEU A 111 31.42 -19.07 2.68
N ASN A 112 32.28 -20.07 2.50
CA ASN A 112 33.20 -20.54 3.53
C ASN A 112 34.45 -19.65 3.50
N PHE A 113 34.50 -18.66 4.40
CA PHE A 113 35.72 -17.92 4.72
C PHE A 113 36.76 -18.81 5.40
#